data_AF-A0A8J3IZP8-F1
#
_entry.id   AF-A0A8J3IZP8-F1
#
_cell.length_a   1.000
_cell.length_b   1.000
_cell.length_c   1.000
_cell.angle_alpha   90.00
_cell.angle_beta   90.00
_cell.angle_gamma   90.00
#
_symmetry.space_group_name_H-M   'P 1'
#
loop_
_entity.id
_entity.type
_entity.pdbx_description
1 polymer ?
#
loop_
_entity_poly.entity_id
_entity_poly.type
_entity_poly.pdbx_seq_one_letter_code
_entity_poly.pdbx_strand_id
1 'polypeptide(L)'
;MKSRQLWVSLILLILLPIAILLTGCESTQPEAATTTPPTGSSVSIAAPQITATPVKPTHAKPASSPVPPTPTQIPPTPTPKPVQHTQPTPTQKPLGLYENPWGYNHDAPGDVITNPPSDFCAYFPCITSKSFWTGTSYVAECHDGKYSKSGGKQGACSGHGGEKRPLYAH
;
A
#
# COMPACT_ATOMS: atom_id res chain seq x y z
N MET A 1 -35.34 25.87 -17.81
CA MET A 1 -35.54 24.45 -18.20
C MET A 1 -35.12 24.12 -19.65
N LYS A 2 -34.80 25.08 -20.53
CA LYS A 2 -34.38 24.81 -21.92
C LYS A 2 -32.88 24.53 -22.15
N SER A 3 -32.01 24.78 -21.16
CA SER A 3 -30.55 24.64 -21.32
C SER A 3 -30.01 23.22 -21.06
N ARG A 4 -30.75 22.38 -20.31
CA ARG A 4 -30.34 21.00 -20.01
C ARG A 4 -30.64 20.01 -21.15
N GLN A 5 -31.53 20.34 -22.07
CA GLN A 5 -31.87 19.51 -23.23
C GLN A 5 -30.86 19.64 -24.39
N LEU A 6 -30.12 20.75 -24.47
CA LEU A 6 -29.12 20.96 -25.52
C LEU A 6 -27.83 20.16 -25.28
N TRP A 7 -27.49 19.87 -24.01
CA TRP A 7 -26.30 19.09 -23.66
C TRP A 7 -26.46 17.58 -23.93
N VAL A 8 -27.67 17.03 -23.77
CA VAL A 8 -27.92 15.59 -23.99
C VAL A 8 -27.87 15.25 -25.49
N SER A 9 -28.38 16.13 -26.35
CA SER A 9 -28.33 15.92 -27.81
C SER A 9 -26.93 16.08 -28.41
N LEU A 10 -26.05 16.89 -27.79
CA LEU A 10 -24.65 17.02 -28.24
C LEU A 10 -23.83 15.77 -27.92
N ILE A 11 -24.11 15.09 -26.80
CA ILE A 11 -23.43 13.86 -26.39
C ILE A 11 -23.85 12.67 -27.28
N LEU A 12 -25.12 12.61 -27.72
CA LEU A 12 -25.62 11.53 -28.57
C LEU A 12 -25.06 11.58 -30.01
N LEU A 13 -24.69 12.76 -30.51
CA LEU A 13 -24.10 12.94 -31.86
C LEU A 13 -22.58 12.67 -31.92
N ILE A 14 -21.88 12.64 -30.78
CA ILE A 14 -20.43 12.34 -30.73
C ILE A 14 -20.17 10.85 -30.48
N LEU A 15 -21.13 10.11 -29.94
CA LEU A 15 -21.00 8.67 -29.68
C LEU A 15 -21.39 7.77 -30.87
N LEU A 16 -21.86 8.33 -31.99
CA LEU A 16 -22.37 7.55 -33.12
C LEU A 16 -21.40 7.21 -34.28
N PRO A 17 -20.10 7.59 -34.32
CA PRO A 17 -19.17 7.03 -35.29
C PRO A 17 -18.09 6.09 -34.71
N ILE A 18 -18.14 5.69 -33.43
CA ILE A 18 -17.14 4.74 -32.84
C ILE A 18 -17.65 3.28 -32.85
N ALA A 19 -18.68 2.98 -33.66
CA ALA A 19 -19.22 1.63 -33.83
C ALA A 19 -18.80 0.96 -35.15
N ILE A 20 -17.86 1.53 -35.93
CA ILE A 20 -17.45 0.95 -37.22
C ILE A 20 -15.93 1.07 -37.39
N LEU A 21 -15.14 0.31 -36.63
CA LEU A 21 -13.77 -0.10 -37.01
C LEU A 21 -13.41 -1.43 -36.31
N LEU A 22 -14.29 -2.43 -36.50
CA LEU A 22 -13.99 -3.85 -36.31
C LEU A 22 -13.65 -4.46 -37.68
N THR A 23 -12.41 -4.32 -38.13
CA THR A 23 -11.84 -5.19 -39.18
C THR A 23 -10.32 -5.28 -39.02
N GLY A 24 -9.84 -6.44 -38.58
CA GLY A 24 -8.41 -6.73 -38.49
C GLY A 24 -8.10 -7.95 -37.65
N CYS A 25 -8.35 -9.14 -38.18
CA CYS A 25 -7.77 -10.40 -37.70
C CYS A 25 -6.28 -10.42 -38.04
N GLU A 26 -5.41 -10.72 -37.09
CA GLU A 26 -4.20 -11.50 -37.38
C GLU A 26 -3.79 -12.25 -36.10
N SER A 27 -4.09 -13.53 -36.07
CA SER A 27 -3.74 -14.46 -35.00
C SER A 27 -2.44 -15.14 -35.39
N THR A 28 -1.30 -14.63 -34.93
CA THR A 28 -0.02 -15.35 -35.02
C THR A 28 0.14 -16.20 -33.76
N GLN A 29 -0.07 -17.50 -33.97
CA GLN A 29 0.24 -18.60 -33.08
C GLN A 29 1.77 -18.76 -32.95
N PRO A 30 2.36 -18.73 -31.73
CA PRO A 30 3.64 -19.37 -31.50
C PRO A 30 3.42 -20.87 -31.29
N GLU A 31 4.16 -21.61 -32.11
CA GLU A 31 4.31 -23.05 -32.12
C GLU A 31 4.76 -23.62 -30.77
N ALA A 32 4.21 -24.78 -30.45
CA ALA A 32 4.56 -25.55 -29.27
C ALA A 32 6.02 -26.02 -29.32
N ALA A 33 6.81 -25.63 -28.32
CA ALA A 33 8.00 -26.37 -27.94
C ALA A 33 7.64 -27.28 -26.75
N THR A 34 7.36 -28.53 -27.09
CA THR A 34 7.38 -29.67 -26.18
C THR A 34 8.74 -29.73 -25.48
N THR A 35 8.75 -29.60 -24.15
CA THR A 35 9.85 -30.14 -23.35
C THR A 35 9.27 -30.75 -22.08
N THR A 36 9.57 -32.04 -21.96
CA THR A 36 9.19 -33.00 -20.94
C THR A 36 9.24 -32.49 -19.50
N PRO A 37 8.28 -32.88 -18.63
CA PRO A 37 8.47 -32.77 -17.19
C PRO A 37 9.55 -33.77 -16.75
N PRO A 38 10.52 -33.39 -15.90
CA PRO A 38 11.28 -34.38 -15.17
C PRO A 38 10.34 -35.09 -14.19
N THR A 39 10.21 -36.40 -14.39
CA THR A 39 9.70 -37.34 -13.38
C THR A 39 10.59 -37.25 -12.15
N GLY A 40 10.28 -36.32 -11.25
CA GLY A 40 10.87 -36.25 -9.92
C GLY A 40 10.23 -37.32 -9.05
N SER A 41 10.98 -38.39 -8.80
CA SER A 41 10.64 -39.45 -7.85
C SER A 41 10.23 -38.88 -6.50
N SER A 42 8.98 -39.11 -6.10
CA SER A 42 8.55 -38.94 -4.72
C SER A 42 9.17 -40.07 -3.88
N VAL A 43 10.29 -39.77 -3.21
CA VAL A 43 10.78 -40.62 -2.13
C VAL A 43 9.86 -40.38 -0.94
N SER A 44 8.92 -41.31 -0.76
CA SER A 44 8.09 -41.42 0.43
C SER A 44 8.98 -41.88 1.59
N ILE A 45 9.45 -40.92 2.39
CA ILE A 45 10.12 -41.21 3.66
C ILE A 45 9.02 -41.47 4.68
N ALA A 46 8.89 -42.74 5.09
CA ALA A 46 8.00 -43.16 6.15
C ALA A 46 8.32 -42.40 7.44
N ALA A 47 7.38 -41.56 7.89
CA ALA A 47 7.45 -40.91 9.19
C ALA A 47 7.25 -41.96 10.31
N PRO A 48 8.01 -41.90 11.41
CA PRO A 48 7.82 -42.79 12.54
C PRO A 48 6.43 -42.57 13.16
N GLN A 49 5.64 -43.64 13.23
CA GLN A 49 4.38 -43.66 13.95
C GLN A 49 4.67 -43.55 15.45
N ILE A 50 4.50 -42.35 16.00
CA ILE A 50 4.48 -42.13 17.45
C ILE A 50 3.11 -42.56 17.95
N THR A 51 3.05 -43.75 18.54
CA THR A 51 1.88 -44.29 19.22
C THR A 51 1.59 -43.44 20.47
N ALA A 52 0.74 -42.43 20.33
CA ALA A 52 0.22 -41.67 21.45
C ALA A 52 -0.81 -42.53 22.22
N THR A 53 -0.48 -42.89 23.45
CA THR A 53 -1.39 -43.55 24.39
C THR A 53 -2.55 -42.59 24.72
N PRO A 54 -3.82 -43.01 24.67
CA PRO A 54 -4.94 -42.14 25.03
C PRO A 54 -4.97 -41.95 26.54
N VAL A 55 -4.45 -40.81 27.03
CA VAL A 55 -4.59 -40.39 28.41
C VAL A 55 -5.97 -39.73 28.57
N LYS A 56 -6.81 -40.34 29.39
CA LYS A 56 -8.14 -39.83 29.78
C LYS A 56 -8.01 -38.39 30.31
N PRO A 57 -8.75 -37.39 29.75
CA PRO A 57 -8.72 -36.04 30.29
C PRO A 57 -9.49 -36.01 31.61
N THR A 58 -8.77 -35.95 32.72
CA THR A 58 -9.35 -35.57 34.01
C THR A 58 -9.60 -34.07 33.96
N HIS A 59 -10.86 -33.66 33.78
CA HIS A 59 -11.28 -32.27 33.93
C HIS A 59 -11.01 -31.83 35.38
N ALA A 60 -9.89 -31.13 35.58
CA ALA A 60 -9.66 -30.37 36.80
C ALA A 60 -10.69 -29.23 36.85
N LYS A 61 -11.36 -29.11 38.00
CA LYS A 61 -12.25 -28.01 38.35
C LYS A 61 -11.54 -26.67 38.08
N PRO A 62 -12.17 -25.72 37.36
CA PRO A 62 -11.56 -24.41 37.12
C PRO A 62 -11.25 -23.74 38.46
N ALA A 63 -9.96 -23.54 38.72
CA ALA A 63 -9.52 -22.61 39.75
C ALA A 63 -9.94 -21.21 39.32
N SER A 64 -10.65 -20.51 40.19
CA SER A 64 -11.04 -19.12 40.02
C SER A 64 -9.83 -18.27 39.61
N SER A 65 -9.93 -17.66 38.43
CA SER A 65 -8.93 -16.75 37.90
C SER A 65 -8.66 -15.61 38.90
N PRO A 66 -7.40 -15.25 39.17
CA PRO A 66 -7.09 -14.12 40.03
C PRO A 66 -7.64 -12.82 39.41
N VAL A 67 -8.26 -12.00 40.25
CA VAL A 67 -8.78 -10.68 39.89
C VAL A 67 -7.63 -9.84 39.31
N PRO A 68 -7.79 -9.26 38.09
CA PRO A 68 -6.79 -8.36 37.53
C PRO A 68 -6.55 -7.17 38.47
N PRO A 69 -5.28 -6.75 38.70
CA PRO A 69 -5.03 -5.56 39.48
C PRO A 69 -5.70 -4.35 38.82
N THR A 70 -6.40 -3.57 39.64
CA THR A 70 -6.96 -2.27 39.25
C THR A 70 -5.85 -1.43 38.60
N PRO A 71 -6.05 -0.89 37.37
CA PRO A 71 -5.07 -0.04 36.74
C PRO A 71 -4.79 1.16 37.65
N THR A 72 -3.57 1.25 38.16
CA THR A 72 -3.08 2.48 38.79
C THR A 72 -2.97 3.50 37.66
N GLN A 73 -3.78 4.56 37.70
CA GLN A 73 -3.65 5.68 36.77
C GLN A 73 -2.23 6.26 36.92
N ILE A 74 -1.41 6.00 35.90
CA ILE A 74 -0.14 6.71 35.74
C ILE A 74 -0.50 8.17 35.47
N PRO A 75 0.10 9.14 36.18
CA PRO A 75 -0.07 10.56 35.88
C PRO A 75 0.19 10.81 34.39
N PRO A 76 -0.59 11.64 33.70
CA PRO A 76 -0.36 11.93 32.30
C PRO A 76 1.06 12.52 32.15
N THR A 77 1.92 11.82 31.42
CA THR A 77 3.18 12.36 30.92
C THR A 77 2.85 13.66 30.17
N PRO A 78 3.56 14.77 30.44
CA PRO A 78 3.31 16.02 29.72
C PRO A 78 3.45 15.76 28.22
N THR A 79 2.35 15.94 27.49
CA THR A 79 2.34 15.91 26.04
C THR A 79 3.41 16.89 25.54
N PRO A 80 4.42 16.44 24.78
CA PRO A 80 5.37 17.37 24.18
C PRO A 80 4.58 18.39 23.37
N LYS A 81 4.79 19.67 23.68
CA LYS A 81 4.23 20.81 22.96
C LYS A 81 4.45 20.56 21.45
N PRO A 82 3.43 20.71 20.59
CA PRO A 82 3.61 20.54 19.15
C PRO A 82 4.80 21.39 18.71
N VAL A 83 5.88 20.75 18.30
CA VAL A 83 6.98 21.43 17.64
C VAL A 83 6.38 21.87 16.32
N GLN A 84 6.08 23.17 16.22
CA GLN A 84 5.63 23.78 14.99
C GLN A 84 6.81 23.71 14.02
N HIS A 85 6.95 22.57 13.34
CA HIS A 85 7.75 22.50 12.13
C HIS A 85 7.14 23.51 11.19
N THR A 86 7.89 24.59 10.93
CA THR A 86 7.58 25.58 9.92
C THR A 86 7.23 24.84 8.64
N GLN A 87 5.95 24.85 8.29
CA GLN A 87 5.49 24.46 6.96
C GLN A 87 6.32 25.30 5.99
N PRO A 88 7.14 24.68 5.11
CA PRO A 88 7.94 25.45 4.18
C PRO A 88 6.97 26.29 3.36
N THR A 89 7.13 27.62 3.45
CA THR A 89 6.44 28.55 2.57
C THR A 89 6.78 28.13 1.14
N PRO A 90 5.78 27.93 0.26
CA PRO A 90 6.03 27.53 -1.12
C PRO A 90 6.68 28.70 -1.85
N THR A 91 8.01 28.81 -1.71
CA THR A 91 8.84 29.43 -2.72
C THR A 91 8.59 28.62 -3.98
N GLN A 92 8.14 29.24 -5.07
CA GLN A 92 7.98 28.57 -6.35
C GLN A 92 9.35 28.02 -6.76
N LYS A 93 9.60 26.78 -6.34
CA LYS A 93 10.77 25.97 -6.66
C LYS A 93 10.63 25.59 -8.14
N PRO A 94 11.73 25.51 -8.91
CA PRO A 94 11.70 25.24 -10.35
C PRO A 94 10.78 24.04 -10.62
N LEU A 95 10.06 24.08 -11.75
CA LEU A 95 9.33 22.92 -12.28
C LEU A 95 10.19 21.69 -12.03
N GLY A 96 9.77 20.86 -11.07
CA GLY A 96 10.62 19.81 -10.55
C GLY A 96 11.09 18.95 -11.70
N LEU A 97 12.37 18.59 -11.71
CA LEU A 97 13.01 17.72 -12.71
C LEU A 97 12.23 16.40 -12.93
N TYR A 98 11.31 16.07 -12.01
CA TYR A 98 10.47 14.89 -11.98
C TYR A 98 8.96 15.19 -12.03
N GLU A 99 8.59 16.31 -12.65
CA GLU A 99 7.21 16.68 -13.03
C GLU A 99 6.20 16.83 -11.87
N ASN A 100 6.63 16.76 -10.60
CA ASN A 100 5.76 16.94 -9.45
C ASN A 100 5.88 18.35 -8.86
N PRO A 101 4.77 18.97 -8.39
CA PRO A 101 4.75 20.38 -7.97
C PRO A 101 5.63 20.71 -6.75
N TRP A 102 6.07 19.69 -6.00
CA TRP A 102 6.81 19.87 -4.75
C TRP A 102 8.32 19.61 -4.89
N GLY A 103 8.76 19.16 -6.07
CA GLY A 103 10.16 18.81 -6.30
C GLY A 103 10.62 17.58 -5.49
N TYR A 104 9.70 16.70 -5.13
CA TYR A 104 10.03 15.46 -4.41
C TYR A 104 10.69 14.44 -5.35
N ASN A 105 11.68 13.70 -4.85
CA ASN A 105 12.33 12.62 -5.60
C ASN A 105 12.87 11.55 -4.63
N HIS A 106 13.70 10.64 -5.13
CA HIS A 106 14.34 9.60 -4.32
C HIS A 106 15.85 9.77 -4.19
N ASP A 107 16.37 10.92 -4.61
CA ASP A 107 17.81 11.19 -4.64
C ASP A 107 18.26 11.64 -3.26
N ALA A 108 19.28 10.99 -2.73
CA ALA A 108 19.92 11.42 -1.50
C ALA A 108 21.08 12.39 -1.83
N PRO A 109 21.40 13.35 -0.94
CA PRO A 109 20.73 13.60 0.34
C PRO A 109 19.51 14.52 0.20
N GLY A 110 18.50 14.30 1.05
CA GLY A 110 17.35 15.19 1.17
C GLY A 110 16.57 14.91 2.47
N ASP A 111 15.57 15.75 2.75
CA ASP A 111 14.74 15.61 3.95
C ASP A 111 13.59 14.64 3.70
N VAL A 112 13.37 13.70 4.63
CA VAL A 112 12.24 12.79 4.53
C VAL A 112 10.91 13.52 4.73
N ILE A 113 9.91 13.16 3.93
CA ILE A 113 8.62 13.85 3.95
C ILE A 113 7.71 13.23 5.01
N THR A 114 7.50 13.91 6.14
CA THR A 114 6.61 13.44 7.23
C THR A 114 5.23 14.12 7.22
N ASN A 115 5.09 15.24 6.51
CA ASN A 115 3.85 15.97 6.36
C ASN A 115 3.59 16.30 4.88
N PRO A 116 3.15 15.31 4.08
CA PRO A 116 2.87 15.54 2.68
C PRO A 116 1.66 16.47 2.49
N PRO A 117 1.62 17.24 1.39
CA PRO A 117 0.51 18.12 1.04
C PRO A 117 -0.77 17.31 0.77
N SER A 118 -1.96 17.87 1.05
CA SER A 118 -3.23 17.13 1.07
C SER A 118 -3.62 16.48 -0.27
N ASP A 119 -3.11 17.01 -1.37
CA ASP A 119 -3.27 16.54 -2.75
C ASP A 119 -2.17 15.55 -3.18
N PHE A 120 -1.28 15.14 -2.27
CA PHE A 120 -0.21 14.17 -2.54
C PHE A 120 -0.73 12.89 -3.19
N CYS A 121 -1.78 12.27 -2.63
CA CYS A 121 -2.35 11.03 -3.19
C CYS A 121 -3.16 11.23 -4.48
N ALA A 122 -3.38 12.47 -4.92
CA ALA A 122 -3.94 12.75 -6.24
C ALA A 122 -2.85 12.71 -7.32
N TYR A 123 -1.59 12.97 -6.94
CA TYR A 123 -0.44 12.94 -7.84
C TYR A 123 0.30 11.59 -7.76
N PHE A 124 0.61 11.13 -6.55
CA PHE A 124 1.29 9.86 -6.31
C PHE A 124 0.29 8.74 -5.96
N PRO A 125 0.47 7.52 -6.49
CA PRO A 125 -0.42 6.41 -6.18
C PRO A 125 -0.21 5.93 -4.74
N CYS A 126 -1.10 6.29 -3.82
CA CYS A 126 -1.02 5.81 -2.44
C CYS A 126 -1.55 4.37 -2.29
N ILE A 127 -1.02 3.61 -1.32
CA ILE A 127 -1.44 2.21 -1.03
C ILE A 127 -2.96 2.08 -0.83
N THR A 128 -3.51 2.92 0.04
CA THR A 128 -4.92 3.26 0.17
C THR A 128 -4.97 4.68 0.74
N SER A 129 -5.88 5.53 0.26
CA SER A 129 -5.93 6.93 0.73
C SER A 129 -6.16 7.00 2.24
N LYS A 130 -6.98 6.12 2.81
CA LYS A 130 -7.23 6.09 4.26
C LYS A 130 -5.98 5.69 5.06
N SER A 131 -5.31 4.59 4.71
CA SER A 131 -4.14 4.11 5.46
C SER A 131 -2.98 5.11 5.38
N PHE A 132 -2.78 5.71 4.21
CA PHE A 132 -1.76 6.73 4.01
C PHE A 132 -1.92 7.90 4.98
N TRP A 133 -3.13 8.47 5.11
CA TRP A 133 -3.37 9.62 5.99
C TRP A 133 -3.32 9.27 7.49
N THR A 134 -3.55 8.01 7.87
CA THR A 134 -3.35 7.54 9.25
C THR A 134 -1.89 7.23 9.59
N GLY A 135 -1.00 7.23 8.59
CA GLY A 135 0.43 7.01 8.80
C GLY A 135 1.07 8.15 9.59
N THR A 136 2.01 7.78 10.47
CA THR A 136 2.67 8.72 11.40
C THR A 136 4.19 8.79 11.20
N SER A 137 4.70 8.28 10.08
CA SER A 137 6.13 8.30 9.75
C SER A 137 6.37 9.14 8.49
N TYR A 138 7.52 8.94 7.84
CA TYR A 138 7.81 9.51 6.54
C TYR A 138 7.15 8.73 5.38
N VAL A 139 7.08 9.40 4.23
CA VAL A 139 6.59 8.86 2.97
C VAL A 139 7.67 8.01 2.29
N ALA A 140 7.34 6.76 1.99
CA ALA A 140 8.21 5.84 1.26
C ALA A 140 7.47 5.20 0.08
N GLU A 141 8.22 4.89 -0.98
CA GLU A 141 7.78 4.07 -2.09
C GLU A 141 7.83 2.60 -1.65
N CYS A 142 6.75 1.86 -1.89
CA CYS A 142 6.68 0.42 -1.78
C CYS A 142 7.21 -0.25 -3.06
N HIS A 143 7.45 -1.56 -3.02
CA HIS A 143 7.97 -2.30 -4.19
C HIS A 143 7.04 -2.29 -5.41
N ASP A 144 5.73 -2.18 -5.21
CA ASP A 144 4.73 -2.06 -6.27
C ASP A 144 4.57 -0.64 -6.84
N GLY A 145 5.43 0.31 -6.41
CA GLY A 145 5.40 1.71 -6.84
C GLY A 145 4.36 2.57 -6.13
N LYS A 146 3.60 2.02 -5.16
CA LYS A 146 2.68 2.81 -4.34
C LYS A 146 3.37 3.49 -3.18
N TYR A 147 2.76 4.53 -2.64
CA TYR A 147 3.32 5.31 -1.53
C TYR A 147 2.61 5.05 -0.21
N SER A 148 3.40 4.99 0.87
CA SER A 148 2.94 4.80 2.25
C SER A 148 3.58 5.83 3.18
N LYS A 149 2.80 6.39 4.12
CA LYS A 149 3.28 7.31 5.18
C LYS A 149 3.69 6.56 6.46
N SER A 150 4.21 5.36 6.28
CA SER A 150 4.65 4.44 7.34
C SER A 150 6.11 4.04 7.18
N GLY A 151 6.90 4.78 6.40
CA GLY A 151 8.30 4.46 6.11
C GLY A 151 9.14 4.24 7.37
N GLY A 152 10.07 3.31 7.30
CA GLY A 152 11.00 2.91 8.36
C GLY A 152 10.36 2.08 9.48
N LYS A 153 9.03 1.88 9.45
CA LYS A 153 8.33 1.07 10.45
C LYS A 153 8.36 -0.42 10.10
N GLN A 154 8.41 -1.26 11.12
CA GLN A 154 8.22 -2.70 10.95
C GLN A 154 6.86 -2.98 10.29
N GLY A 155 6.88 -3.74 9.19
CA GLY A 155 5.68 -4.07 8.41
C GLY A 155 5.22 -2.95 7.46
N ALA A 156 5.99 -1.87 7.29
CA ALA A 156 5.72 -0.89 6.25
C ALA A 156 5.62 -1.57 4.87
N CYS A 157 4.60 -1.19 4.09
CA CYS A 157 4.34 -1.74 2.77
C CYS A 157 4.19 -3.28 2.72
N SER A 158 3.85 -3.96 3.82
CA SER A 158 3.79 -5.44 3.86
C SER A 158 2.85 -6.05 2.82
N GLY A 159 1.69 -5.42 2.55
CA GLY A 159 0.78 -5.82 1.47
C GLY A 159 1.20 -5.39 0.06
N HIS A 160 2.34 -4.71 -0.06
CA HIS A 160 2.85 -4.03 -1.25
C HIS A 160 4.32 -4.39 -1.54
N GLY A 161 4.78 -5.55 -1.06
CA GLY A 161 6.13 -6.07 -1.31
C GLY A 161 7.23 -5.48 -0.43
N GLY A 162 6.87 -4.74 0.63
CA GLY A 162 7.82 -4.09 1.52
C GLY A 162 8.23 -2.68 1.03
N GLU A 163 8.91 -1.96 1.92
CA GLU A 163 9.44 -0.63 1.61
C GLU A 163 10.62 -0.76 0.64
N LYS A 164 10.58 0.02 -0.43
CA LYS A 164 11.63 0.07 -1.45
C LYS A 164 12.63 1.17 -1.15
N ARG A 165 12.15 2.40 -0.92
CA ARG A 165 12.99 3.58 -0.63
C ARG A 165 12.19 4.78 -0.09
N PRO A 166 12.82 5.70 0.67
CA PRO A 166 12.21 6.97 1.06
C PRO A 166 11.97 7.91 -0.13
N LEU A 167 11.02 8.84 0.04
CA LEU A 167 10.85 10.00 -0.81
C LEU A 167 11.37 11.24 -0.07
N TYR A 168 12.18 12.04 -0.75
CA TYR A 168 12.88 13.20 -0.21
C TYR A 168 12.35 14.50 -0.78
N ALA A 169 12.45 15.54 0.04
CA ALA A 169 12.34 16.93 -0.35
C ALA A 169 13.74 17.57 -0.42
N HIS A 170 13.91 18.47 -1.39
CA HIS A 170 15.09 19.32 -1.57
C HIS A 170 14.68 20.78 -1.62
#